data_AF-A0A359H8C9-F1
#
_entry.id   AF-A0A359H8C9-F1
#
_cell.length_a   1.000
_cell.length_b   1.000
_cell.length_c   1.000
_cell.angle_alpha   90.00
_cell.angle_beta   90.00
_cell.angle_gamma   90.00
#
_symmetry.space_group_name_H-M   'P 1'
#
loop_
_entity.id
_entity.type
_entity.pdbx_description
1 polymer ?
#
loop_
_entity_poly.entity_id
_entity_poly.type
_entity_poly.pdbx_seq_one_letter_code
_entity_poly.pdbx_strand_id
1 'polypeptide(L)'
;MEKIKSAWEIAMERAASRTSIKPEELQKQNEEKGLIIGKALADKFLNDLDKNKLKADLEKYGEEERPFILKGTRTALIESLELGDYEKLENVIEGLGSLAENDRPKEIKGRLFLVYGNYTSIYKKSSEKFQAAGRKILNRYRISGDAIKAINPDVFKEELKQINRDGILPQEKEFEELKKELLNLS
;
A
#
# COMPACT_ATOMS: atom_id res chain seq x y z
N MET A 1 -25.37 24.57 29.17
CA MET A 1 -25.55 23.76 27.94
C MET A 1 -24.68 22.53 28.11
N GLU A 2 -25.27 21.37 28.36
CA GLU A 2 -24.53 20.11 28.55
C GLU A 2 -24.11 19.57 27.18
N LYS A 3 -22.81 19.31 26.98
CA LYS A 3 -22.31 18.58 25.80
C LYS A 3 -22.89 17.16 25.84
N ILE A 4 -23.61 16.75 24.81
CA ILE A 4 -24.10 15.38 24.68
C ILE A 4 -22.89 14.46 24.58
N LYS A 5 -22.73 13.56 25.56
CA LYS A 5 -21.66 12.57 25.57
C LYS A 5 -21.81 11.63 24.37
N SER A 6 -20.71 11.35 23.67
CA SER A 6 -20.71 10.40 22.57
C SER A 6 -21.01 8.99 23.07
N ALA A 7 -21.53 8.12 22.20
CA ALA A 7 -21.76 6.71 22.54
C ALA A 7 -20.47 6.01 23.04
N TRP A 8 -19.31 6.54 22.65
CA TRP A 8 -18.01 6.07 23.08
C TRP A 8 -17.61 6.59 24.46
N GLU A 9 -17.86 7.86 24.80
CA GLU A 9 -17.66 8.37 26.17
C GLU A 9 -18.49 7.58 27.18
N ILE A 10 -19.72 7.21 26.79
CA ILE A 10 -20.62 6.38 27.61
C ILE A 10 -20.10 4.93 27.73
N ALA A 11 -19.54 4.38 26.65
CA ALA A 11 -18.92 3.06 26.68
C ALA A 11 -17.63 3.05 27.52
N MET A 12 -16.87 4.15 27.51
CA MET A 12 -15.66 4.34 28.31
C MET A 12 -15.94 4.52 29.79
N GLU A 13 -16.93 5.33 30.18
CA GLU A 13 -17.34 5.44 31.58
C GLU A 13 -17.76 4.07 32.13
N ARG A 14 -18.47 3.27 31.32
CA ARG A 14 -18.87 1.91 31.70
C ARG A 14 -17.68 0.94 31.78
N ALA A 15 -16.72 1.03 30.87
CA ALA A 15 -15.51 0.20 30.90
C ALA A 15 -14.59 0.55 32.08
N ALA A 16 -14.36 1.84 32.35
CA ALA A 16 -13.57 2.33 33.47
C ALA A 16 -14.20 1.98 34.83
N SER A 17 -15.54 1.89 34.90
CA SER A 17 -16.26 1.48 36.11
C SER A 17 -16.15 -0.03 36.42
N ARG A 18 -15.70 -0.85 35.46
CA ARG A 18 -15.52 -2.30 35.61
C ARG A 18 -14.06 -2.67 35.37
N THR A 19 -13.30 -2.68 36.46
CA THR A 19 -11.89 -3.14 36.54
C THR A 19 -10.89 -2.11 36.01
N SER A 20 -9.82 -1.89 36.76
CA SER A 20 -8.77 -0.90 36.55
C SER A 20 -7.98 -1.14 35.26
N ILE A 21 -8.55 -0.82 34.10
CA ILE A 21 -7.83 -0.83 32.82
C ILE A 21 -6.74 0.23 32.93
N LYS A 22 -5.48 -0.18 32.79
CA LYS A 22 -4.36 0.75 32.79
C LYS A 22 -4.46 1.65 31.55
N PRO A 23 -4.05 2.93 31.63
CA PRO A 23 -4.10 3.85 30.49
C PRO A 23 -3.42 3.30 29.22
N GLU A 24 -2.33 2.54 29.37
CA GLU A 24 -1.61 1.88 28.27
C GLU A 24 -2.47 0.83 27.53
N GLU A 25 -3.27 0.09 28.28
CA GLU A 25 -4.11 -1.00 27.76
C GLU A 25 -5.33 -0.45 27.01
N LEU A 26 -5.79 0.73 27.44
CA LEU A 26 -6.85 1.50 26.80
C LEU A 26 -6.35 2.17 25.50
N GLN A 27 -5.12 2.70 25.50
CA GLN A 27 -4.48 3.23 24.31
C GLN A 27 -4.27 2.15 23.24
N LYS A 28 -3.80 0.96 23.64
CA LYS A 28 -3.62 -0.17 22.72
C LYS A 28 -4.94 -0.62 22.09
N GLN A 29 -6.03 -0.67 22.86
CA GLN A 29 -7.36 -0.98 22.32
C GLN A 29 -7.84 0.08 21.32
N ASN A 30 -7.54 1.35 21.57
CA ASN A 30 -7.88 2.43 20.64
C ASN A 30 -7.07 2.32 19.34
N GLU A 31 -5.80 1.96 19.41
CA GLU A 31 -4.97 1.68 18.23
C GLU A 31 -5.51 0.50 17.41
N GLU A 32 -5.85 -0.61 18.06
CA GLU A 32 -6.40 -1.79 17.39
C GLU A 32 -7.76 -1.49 16.71
N LYS A 33 -8.66 -0.77 17.40
CA LYS A 33 -9.93 -0.32 16.81
C LYS A 33 -9.70 0.65 15.66
N GLY A 34 -8.79 1.60 15.85
CA GLY A 34 -8.39 2.57 14.83
C GLY A 34 -7.89 1.89 13.56
N LEU A 35 -7.09 0.82 13.69
CA LEU A 35 -6.63 0.01 12.56
C LEU A 35 -7.78 -0.69 11.84
N ILE A 36 -8.71 -1.33 12.56
CA ILE A 36 -9.84 -2.04 11.96
C ILE A 36 -10.76 -1.07 11.19
N ILE A 37 -11.16 0.03 11.83
CA ILE A 37 -12.02 1.04 11.23
C ILE A 37 -11.30 1.73 10.07
N GLY A 38 -10.04 2.10 10.29
CA GLY A 38 -9.23 2.77 9.29
C GLY A 38 -9.02 1.92 8.04
N LYS A 39 -8.82 0.60 8.20
CA LYS A 39 -8.78 -0.34 7.07
C LYS A 39 -10.09 -0.33 6.29
N ALA A 40 -11.24 -0.38 6.97
CA ALA A 40 -12.53 -0.32 6.29
C ALA A 40 -12.74 1.00 5.51
N LEU A 41 -12.26 2.13 6.04
CA LEU A 41 -12.29 3.42 5.34
C LEU A 41 -11.36 3.43 4.13
N ALA A 42 -10.15 2.90 4.26
CA ALA A 42 -9.19 2.78 3.16
C ALA A 42 -9.75 1.89 2.04
N ASP A 43 -10.28 0.71 2.37
CA ASP A 43 -10.89 -0.21 1.41
C ASP A 43 -12.07 0.45 0.68
N LYS A 44 -12.93 1.15 1.41
CA LYS A 44 -14.05 1.89 0.82
C LYS A 44 -13.58 3.00 -0.12
N PHE A 45 -12.57 3.77 0.28
CA PHE A 45 -11.98 4.78 -0.57
C PHE A 45 -11.37 4.17 -1.84
N LEU A 46 -10.62 3.08 -1.75
CA LEU A 46 -10.01 2.44 -2.91
C LEU A 46 -11.04 1.85 -3.89
N ASN A 47 -12.26 1.56 -3.43
CA ASN A 47 -13.37 1.15 -4.30
C ASN A 47 -14.09 2.32 -4.97
N ASP A 48 -14.34 3.41 -4.23
CA ASP A 48 -15.18 4.53 -4.70
C ASP A 48 -14.37 5.72 -5.26
N LEU A 49 -13.08 5.81 -4.90
CA LEU A 49 -12.13 6.91 -5.18
C LEU A 49 -12.61 8.31 -4.77
N ASP A 50 -13.62 8.39 -3.89
CA ASP A 50 -14.20 9.64 -3.44
C ASP A 50 -13.50 10.18 -2.17
N LYS A 51 -12.62 11.16 -2.36
CA LYS A 51 -11.90 11.84 -1.27
C LYS A 51 -12.81 12.61 -0.33
N ASN A 52 -13.91 13.18 -0.84
CA ASN A 52 -14.83 13.96 -0.02
C ASN A 52 -15.61 13.02 0.91
N LYS A 53 -15.99 11.85 0.39
CA LYS A 53 -16.60 10.78 1.17
C LYS A 53 -15.65 10.22 2.23
N LEU A 54 -14.37 10.04 1.91
CA LEU A 54 -13.35 9.61 2.87
C LEU A 54 -13.23 10.60 4.04
N LYS A 55 -13.14 11.91 3.75
CA LYS A 55 -13.12 12.97 4.78
C LYS A 55 -14.39 12.97 5.61
N ALA A 56 -15.56 12.94 4.96
CA ALA A 56 -16.85 12.94 5.65
C ALA A 56 -17.05 11.70 6.53
N ASP A 57 -16.56 10.54 6.10
CA ASP A 57 -16.60 9.32 6.91
C ASP A 57 -15.69 9.44 8.15
N LEU A 58 -14.51 10.06 8.02
CA LEU A 58 -13.61 10.30 9.15
C LEU A 58 -14.17 11.33 10.16
N GLU A 59 -14.90 12.35 9.68
CA GLU A 59 -15.50 13.40 10.52
C GLU A 59 -16.63 12.89 11.42
N LYS A 60 -17.21 11.72 11.11
CA LYS A 60 -18.25 11.07 11.95
C LYS A 60 -17.71 10.63 13.31
N TYR A 61 -16.40 10.48 13.45
CA TYR A 61 -15.75 10.04 14.68
C TYR A 61 -15.33 11.23 15.55
N GLY A 62 -15.41 11.04 16.87
CA GLY A 62 -15.06 12.07 17.86
C GLY A 62 -13.58 12.41 17.87
N GLU A 63 -13.22 13.55 18.46
CA GLU A 63 -11.84 14.07 18.50
C GLU A 63 -10.84 13.11 19.15
N GLU A 64 -11.28 12.28 20.09
CA GLU A 64 -10.39 11.32 20.78
C GLU A 64 -10.13 10.04 19.98
N GLU A 65 -11.09 9.57 19.18
CA GLU A 65 -10.94 8.35 18.36
C GLU A 65 -10.32 8.63 17.00
N ARG A 66 -10.64 9.80 16.44
CA ARG A 66 -10.28 10.19 15.07
C ARG A 66 -8.77 10.07 14.78
N PRO A 67 -7.84 10.44 15.68
CA PRO A 67 -6.41 10.27 15.42
C PRO A 67 -6.00 8.81 15.20
N PHE A 68 -6.57 7.87 15.96
CA PHE A 68 -6.29 6.44 15.80
C PHE A 68 -6.85 5.89 14.48
N ILE A 69 -8.05 6.33 14.11
CA ILE A 69 -8.70 5.94 12.84
C ILE A 69 -7.97 6.55 11.65
N LEU A 70 -7.56 7.81 11.74
CA LEU A 70 -6.76 8.49 10.72
C LEU A 70 -5.45 7.75 10.48
N LYS A 71 -4.72 7.43 11.56
CA LYS A 71 -3.49 6.64 11.49
C LYS A 71 -3.75 5.28 10.85
N GLY A 72 -4.77 4.55 11.30
CA GLY A 72 -5.14 3.25 10.73
C GLY A 72 -5.52 3.31 9.26
N THR A 73 -6.20 4.38 8.84
CA THR A 73 -6.58 4.62 7.43
C THR A 73 -5.33 4.84 6.57
N ARG A 74 -4.42 5.71 7.03
CA ARG A 74 -3.14 5.96 6.33
C ARG A 74 -2.31 4.70 6.22
N THR A 75 -2.17 3.95 7.33
CA THR A 75 -1.45 2.67 7.34
C THR A 75 -2.03 1.69 6.32
N ALA A 76 -3.35 1.48 6.33
CA ALA A 76 -4.00 0.56 5.38
C ALA A 76 -3.82 1.00 3.92
N LEU A 77 -3.92 2.29 3.61
CA LEU A 77 -3.66 2.82 2.27
C LEU A 77 -2.21 2.53 1.83
N ILE A 78 -1.23 2.79 2.70
CA ILE A 78 0.20 2.56 2.39
C ILE A 78 0.49 1.07 2.23
N GLU A 79 -0.07 0.23 3.11
CA GLU A 79 0.11 -1.22 3.04
C GLU A 79 -0.46 -1.81 1.75
N SER A 80 -1.52 -1.21 1.21
CA SER A 80 -2.12 -1.63 -0.05
C SER A 80 -1.24 -1.38 -1.29
N LEU A 81 -0.18 -0.58 -1.19
CA LEU A 81 0.76 -0.35 -2.29
C LEU A 81 1.50 -1.62 -2.66
N GLU A 82 1.52 -1.92 -3.97
CA GLU A 82 2.15 -3.10 -4.57
C GLU A 82 2.93 -2.69 -5.83
N LEU A 83 4.20 -3.11 -5.94
CA LEU A 83 5.02 -2.83 -7.11
C LEU A 83 4.36 -3.33 -8.40
N GLY A 84 4.22 -2.42 -9.36
CA GLY A 84 3.62 -2.71 -10.67
C GLY A 84 2.18 -2.23 -10.82
N ASP A 85 1.51 -1.82 -9.74
CA ASP A 85 0.16 -1.24 -9.79
C ASP A 85 0.18 0.29 -9.72
N TYR A 86 0.36 0.93 -10.90
CA TYR A 86 0.45 2.38 -11.02
C TYR A 86 -0.87 3.10 -10.68
N GLU A 87 -1.99 2.49 -11.05
CA GLU A 87 -3.31 3.07 -10.80
C GLU A 87 -3.58 3.10 -9.30
N LYS A 88 -3.31 1.99 -8.60
CA LYS A 88 -3.41 1.92 -7.14
C LYS A 88 -2.44 2.87 -6.45
N LEU A 89 -1.21 3.04 -6.95
CA LEU A 89 -0.27 4.05 -6.44
C LEU A 89 -0.87 5.46 -6.51
N GLU A 90 -1.42 5.84 -7.66
CA GLU A 90 -2.01 7.17 -7.84
C GLU A 90 -3.18 7.39 -6.88
N ASN A 91 -4.09 6.43 -6.79
CA ASN A 91 -5.24 6.46 -5.90
C ASN A 91 -4.82 6.54 -4.42
N VAL A 92 -3.84 5.74 -3.99
CA VAL A 92 -3.32 5.77 -2.62
C VAL A 92 -2.71 7.13 -2.28
N ILE A 93 -1.84 7.68 -3.13
CA ILE A 93 -1.23 8.98 -2.89
C ILE A 93 -2.28 10.09 -2.84
N GLU A 94 -3.31 9.98 -3.68
CA GLU A 94 -4.41 10.91 -3.71
C GLU A 94 -5.27 10.85 -2.42
N GLY A 95 -5.56 9.64 -1.94
CA GLY A 95 -6.21 9.41 -0.64
C GLY A 95 -5.39 9.95 0.52
N LEU A 96 -4.09 9.63 0.57
CA LEU A 96 -3.16 10.14 1.59
C LEU A 96 -3.07 11.67 1.55
N GLY A 97 -2.97 12.27 0.36
CA GLY A 97 -2.95 13.72 0.20
C GLY A 97 -4.25 14.40 0.63
N SER A 98 -5.39 13.70 0.56
CA SER A 98 -6.65 14.22 1.10
C SER A 98 -6.67 14.22 2.63
N LEU A 99 -5.95 13.30 3.26
CA LEU A 99 -5.87 13.12 4.71
C LEU A 99 -4.67 13.82 5.36
N ALA A 100 -3.70 14.28 4.57
CA ALA A 100 -2.48 14.90 5.04
C ALA A 100 -2.65 16.41 5.26
N GLU A 101 -1.97 16.95 6.27
CA GLU A 101 -1.86 18.39 6.52
C GLU A 101 -0.68 19.02 5.75
N ASN A 102 0.09 18.22 5.03
CA ASN A 102 1.28 18.65 4.30
C ASN A 102 1.40 17.96 2.92
N ASP A 103 2.30 18.48 2.09
CA ASP A 103 2.52 18.00 0.73
C ASP A 103 3.52 16.81 0.62
N ARG A 104 4.05 16.28 1.73
CA ARG A 104 5.04 15.17 1.69
C ARG A 104 4.57 13.94 0.90
N PRO A 105 3.29 13.50 0.96
CA PRO A 105 2.84 12.38 0.12
C PRO A 105 3.04 12.64 -1.38
N LYS A 106 2.93 13.89 -1.84
CA LYS A 106 3.20 14.26 -3.23
C LYS A 106 4.69 14.25 -3.57
N GLU A 107 5.57 14.61 -2.63
CA GLU A 107 7.02 14.53 -2.83
C GLU A 107 7.47 13.08 -2.98
N ILE A 108 6.96 12.20 -2.11
CA ILE A 108 7.24 10.76 -2.16
C ILE A 108 6.67 10.11 -3.42
N LYS A 109 5.55 10.63 -3.97
CA LYS A 109 4.98 10.21 -5.26
C LYS A 109 6.06 10.13 -6.33
N GLY A 110 6.84 11.20 -6.54
CA GLY A 110 7.85 11.25 -7.60
C GLY A 110 8.88 10.11 -7.51
N ARG A 111 9.36 9.81 -6.30
CA ARG A 111 10.31 8.72 -6.04
C ARG A 111 9.67 7.35 -6.27
N LEU A 112 8.43 7.13 -5.82
CA LEU A 112 7.70 5.89 -6.09
C LEU A 112 7.50 5.64 -7.59
N PHE A 113 7.15 6.68 -8.36
CA PHE A 113 7.02 6.56 -9.82
C PHE A 113 8.33 6.16 -10.51
N LEU A 114 9.47 6.68 -10.03
CA LEU A 114 10.78 6.27 -10.55
C LEU A 114 11.07 4.79 -10.28
N VAL A 115 10.82 4.32 -9.06
CA VAL A 115 11.01 2.90 -8.69
C VAL A 115 10.12 1.99 -9.54
N TYR A 116 8.84 2.34 -9.72
CA TYR A 116 7.92 1.56 -10.54
C TYR A 116 8.36 1.55 -12.01
N GLY A 117 8.76 2.71 -12.54
CA GLY A 117 9.23 2.86 -13.91
C GLY A 117 10.45 1.98 -14.20
N ASN A 118 11.41 1.98 -13.27
CA ASN A 118 12.59 1.12 -13.33
C ASN A 118 12.21 -0.36 -13.26
N TYR A 119 11.39 -0.74 -12.27
CA TYR A 119 10.90 -2.12 -12.11
C TYR A 119 10.23 -2.63 -13.40
N THR A 120 9.32 -1.84 -13.96
CA THR A 120 8.56 -2.20 -15.17
C THR A 120 9.47 -2.31 -16.39
N SER A 121 10.44 -1.39 -16.52
CA SER A 121 11.44 -1.40 -17.61
C SER A 121 12.33 -2.64 -17.54
N ILE A 122 12.77 -3.02 -16.33
CA ILE A 122 13.56 -4.24 -16.11
C ILE A 122 12.73 -5.47 -16.50
N TYR A 123 11.48 -5.56 -16.03
CA TYR A 123 10.60 -6.68 -16.35
C TYR A 123 10.35 -6.80 -17.85
N LYS A 124 10.06 -5.68 -18.53
CA LYS A 124 9.84 -5.65 -19.98
C LYS A 124 11.08 -6.10 -20.77
N LYS A 125 12.25 -5.52 -20.48
CA LYS A 125 13.52 -5.90 -21.13
C LYS A 125 13.87 -7.37 -20.89
N SER A 126 13.60 -7.86 -19.68
CA SER A 126 13.77 -9.27 -19.31
C SER A 126 12.88 -10.18 -20.16
N SER A 127 11.58 -9.87 -20.23
CA SER A 127 10.61 -10.60 -21.05
C SER A 127 11.00 -10.62 -22.53
N GLU A 128 11.40 -9.49 -23.09
CA GLU A 128 11.86 -9.38 -24.49
C GLU A 128 13.09 -10.26 -24.76
N LYS A 129 14.07 -10.28 -23.84
CA LYS A 129 15.25 -11.16 -23.95
C LYS A 129 14.87 -12.63 -23.95
N PHE A 130 13.97 -13.04 -23.04
CA PHE A 130 13.52 -14.44 -22.99
C PHE A 130 12.72 -14.84 -24.21
N GLN A 131 11.86 -13.96 -24.71
CA GLN A 131 11.14 -14.21 -25.96
C GLN A 131 12.09 -14.36 -27.14
N ALA A 132 13.11 -13.50 -27.25
CA ALA A 132 14.11 -13.57 -28.30
C ALA A 132 14.96 -14.85 -28.21
N ALA A 133 15.44 -15.21 -27.02
CA ALA A 133 16.19 -16.45 -26.81
C ALA A 133 15.32 -17.69 -27.08
N GLY A 134 14.05 -17.63 -26.70
CA GLY A 134 13.08 -18.67 -26.96
C GLY A 134 12.82 -18.91 -28.44
N ARG A 135 12.62 -17.84 -29.22
CA ARG A 135 12.54 -17.90 -30.69
C ARG A 135 13.77 -18.57 -31.29
N LYS A 136 14.98 -18.26 -30.81
CA LYS A 136 16.22 -18.91 -31.29
C LYS A 136 16.25 -20.41 -31.01
N ILE A 137 15.73 -20.85 -29.87
CA ILE A 137 15.65 -22.28 -29.51
C ILE A 137 14.64 -22.99 -30.44
N LEU A 138 13.42 -22.46 -30.57
CA LEU A 138 12.39 -23.05 -31.44
C LEU A 138 12.85 -23.15 -32.90
N ASN A 139 13.52 -22.10 -33.40
CA ASN A 139 14.12 -22.10 -34.74
C ASN A 139 15.16 -23.21 -34.92
N ARG A 140 16.00 -23.51 -33.92
CA ARG A 140 16.98 -24.62 -33.98
C ARG A 140 16.30 -25.98 -34.13
N TYR A 141 15.12 -26.15 -33.55
CA TYR A 141 14.33 -27.38 -33.67
C TYR A 141 13.39 -27.38 -34.88
N ARG A 142 13.47 -26.36 -35.76
CA ARG A 142 12.56 -26.17 -36.92
C ARG A 142 11.09 -26.15 -36.52
N ILE A 143 10.80 -25.80 -35.27
CA ILE A 143 9.45 -25.64 -34.77
C ILE A 143 9.00 -24.24 -35.17
N SER A 144 8.12 -24.17 -36.17
CA SER A 144 7.52 -22.91 -36.61
C SER A 144 6.32 -22.59 -35.72
N GLY A 145 6.35 -21.46 -35.02
CA GLY A 145 5.18 -20.92 -34.33
C GLY A 145 5.46 -20.19 -33.02
N ASP A 146 4.49 -19.35 -32.65
CA ASP A 146 4.41 -18.50 -31.46
C ASP A 146 4.32 -19.26 -30.10
N ALA A 147 4.83 -20.50 -30.03
CA ALA A 147 4.84 -21.36 -28.84
C ALA A 147 5.79 -20.87 -27.71
N ILE A 148 6.27 -19.64 -27.81
CA ILE A 148 7.24 -19.01 -26.92
C ILE A 148 6.70 -18.88 -25.48
N LYS A 149 5.36 -18.76 -25.32
CA LYS A 149 4.71 -18.72 -24.00
C LYS A 149 4.92 -19.98 -23.16
N ALA A 150 5.33 -21.10 -23.78
CA ALA A 150 5.52 -22.39 -23.11
C ALA A 150 7.00 -22.71 -22.78
N ILE A 151 7.93 -21.77 -23.01
CA ILE A 151 9.34 -22.02 -22.74
C ILE A 151 9.57 -22.00 -21.23
N ASN A 152 10.06 -23.12 -20.71
CA ASN A 152 10.29 -23.30 -19.28
C ASN A 152 11.26 -22.22 -18.77
N PRO A 153 10.86 -21.39 -17.78
CA PRO A 153 11.74 -20.42 -17.12
C PRO A 153 13.05 -21.04 -16.60
N ASP A 154 13.05 -22.34 -16.34
CA ASP A 154 14.23 -23.08 -15.89
C ASP A 154 15.41 -23.02 -16.87
N VAL A 155 15.14 -22.80 -18.17
CA VAL A 155 16.18 -22.64 -19.20
C VAL A 155 17.01 -21.38 -18.98
N PHE A 156 16.47 -20.39 -18.27
CA PHE A 156 17.07 -19.07 -18.05
C PHE A 156 17.42 -18.80 -16.58
N LYS A 157 17.59 -19.84 -15.75
CA LYS A 157 17.80 -19.72 -14.30
C LYS A 157 18.86 -18.70 -13.89
N GLU A 158 20.03 -18.70 -14.54
CA GLU A 158 21.12 -17.79 -14.16
C GLU A 158 20.85 -16.34 -14.57
N GLU A 159 20.25 -16.12 -15.74
CA GLU A 159 19.84 -14.79 -16.20
C GLU A 159 18.71 -14.23 -15.33
N LEU A 160 17.74 -15.06 -14.95
CA LEU A 160 16.68 -14.70 -14.00
C LEU A 160 17.25 -14.34 -12.63
N LYS A 161 18.21 -15.12 -12.11
CA LYS A 161 18.90 -14.82 -10.85
C LYS A 161 19.63 -13.48 -10.94
N GLN A 162 20.30 -13.20 -12.05
CA GLN A 162 21.03 -11.95 -12.22
C GLN A 162 20.10 -10.74 -12.33
N ILE A 163 19.03 -10.85 -13.13
CA ILE A 163 18.00 -9.80 -13.24
C ILE A 163 17.34 -9.53 -11.90
N ASN A 164 17.06 -10.59 -11.12
CA ASN A 164 16.53 -10.43 -9.77
C ASN A 164 17.53 -9.71 -8.86
N ARG A 165 18.80 -10.12 -8.85
CA ARG A 165 19.82 -9.55 -7.97
C ARG A 165 20.16 -8.09 -8.29
N ASP A 166 20.41 -7.81 -9.56
CA ASP A 166 20.99 -6.53 -9.99
C ASP A 166 19.91 -5.52 -10.39
N GLY A 167 18.72 -6.00 -10.75
CA GLY A 167 17.61 -5.19 -11.21
C GLY A 167 16.48 -5.08 -10.19
N ILE A 168 15.82 -6.20 -9.88
CA ILE A 168 14.56 -6.20 -9.12
C ILE A 168 14.77 -5.92 -7.63
N LEU A 169 15.70 -6.62 -6.97
CA LEU A 169 15.93 -6.49 -5.52
C LEU A 169 16.23 -5.04 -5.08
N PRO A 170 17.05 -4.25 -5.80
CA PRO A 170 17.23 -2.83 -5.47
C PRO A 170 15.93 -2.03 -5.49
N GLN A 171 15.05 -2.28 -6.48
CA GLN A 171 13.77 -1.58 -6.57
C GLN A 171 12.81 -1.99 -5.44
N GLU A 172 12.78 -3.28 -5.08
CA GLU A 172 11.98 -3.76 -3.95
C GLU A 172 12.45 -3.14 -2.62
N LYS A 173 13.76 -3.03 -2.41
CA LYS A 173 14.31 -2.38 -1.22
C LYS A 173 13.94 -0.90 -1.15
N GLU A 174 14.15 -0.17 -2.25
CA GLU A 174 13.82 1.27 -2.30
C GLU A 174 12.31 1.49 -2.11
N PHE A 175 11.47 0.63 -2.69
CA PHE A 175 10.02 0.66 -2.48
C PHE A 175 9.64 0.48 -1.01
N GLU A 176 10.22 -0.51 -0.32
CA GLU A 176 9.94 -0.75 1.10
C GLU A 176 10.46 0.38 2.01
N GLU A 177 11.59 1.01 1.65
CA GLU A 177 12.08 2.21 2.32
C GLU A 177 11.11 3.39 2.17
N LEU A 178 10.58 3.60 0.96
CA LEU A 178 9.58 4.63 0.69
C LEU A 178 8.24 4.36 1.42
N LYS A 179 7.81 3.10 1.52
CA LYS A 179 6.64 2.72 2.34
C LYS A 179 6.85 3.04 3.80
N LYS A 180 8.03 2.75 4.35
CA LYS A 180 8.39 3.10 5.74
C LYS A 180 8.41 4.62 5.94
N GLU A 181 8.94 5.37 4.97
CA GLU A 181 8.93 6.83 5.01
C GLU A 181 7.49 7.37 5.08
N LEU A 182 6.57 6.83 4.28
CA LEU A 182 5.15 7.18 4.33
C LEU A 182 4.49 6.80 5.66
N LEU A 183 4.82 5.63 6.23
CA LEU A 183 4.28 5.20 7.52
C LEU A 183 4.75 6.09 8.67
N ASN A 184 5.98 6.59 8.60
CA ASN A 184 6.52 7.51 9.61
C ASN A 184 5.91 8.92 9.53
N LEU A 185 5.14 9.23 8.48
CA LEU A 185 4.34 10.46 8.37
C LEU A 185 2.92 10.31 8.94
N SER A 186 2.52 9.09 9.27
CA SER A 186 1.12 8.72 9.54
C SER A 186 0.69 8.94 10.98
#